data_AF-A0A0C3CIX1-F1
#
_entry.id   AF-A0A0C3CIX1-F1
#
_cell.length_a   1.000
_cell.length_b   1.000
_cell.length_c   1.000
_cell.angle_alpha   90.00
_cell.angle_beta   90.00
_cell.angle_gamma   90.00
#
_symmetry.space_group_name_H-M   'P 1'
#
loop_
_entity.id
_entity.type
_entity.pdbx_description
1 polymer ?
#
loop_
_entity_poly.entity_id
_entity_poly.type
_entity_poly.pdbx_seq_one_letter_code
_entity_poly.pdbx_strand_id
1 'polypeptide(L)'
;DQTQTHYQMGGKRTWNKRGEKQVATMGMDEKRAFTLVPSISASGELLPMQTIFFGQTEASCPNKGARCYAEAEKRGFKFEPSRSTTYWSTQAMMQSLVNDIIAMYFDKKKEELGLPSKQCSLWMIDCWSVHKSKEFRDWMKKTHPTIIISYIPGGCTGVWQPLDVGIQRVLKQSMK
;
A
#
# COMPACT_ATOMS: atom_id res chain seq x y z
N ASP A 1 -4.47 -3.43 -0.26
CA ASP A 1 -3.49 -4.42 0.22
C ASP A 1 -2.15 -3.73 0.45
N GLN A 2 -1.22 -4.34 1.18
CA GLN A 2 0.10 -3.77 1.43
C GLN A 2 1.19 -4.70 0.93
N THR A 3 2.20 -4.12 0.26
CA THR A 3 3.26 -4.91 -0.33
C THR A 3 4.62 -4.26 -0.15
N GLN A 4 5.60 -5.07 0.25
CA GLN A 4 6.97 -4.60 0.39
C GLN A 4 7.60 -4.33 -0.99
N THR A 5 8.23 -3.17 -1.13
CA THR A 5 9.00 -2.78 -2.32
C THR A 5 10.44 -2.47 -1.91
N HIS A 6 11.40 -3.13 -2.57
CA HIS A 6 12.84 -2.96 -2.29
C HIS A 6 13.41 -1.83 -3.14
N TYR A 7 14.28 -1.00 -2.57
CA TYR A 7 14.99 0.04 -3.32
C TYR A 7 16.02 -0.54 -4.29
N GLN A 8 16.69 -1.59 -3.84
CA GLN A 8 17.62 -2.36 -4.65
C GLN A 8 17.24 -3.82 -4.51
N MET A 9 16.98 -4.47 -5.65
CA MET A 9 16.75 -5.90 -5.65
C MET A 9 18.12 -6.58 -5.67
N GLY A 10 18.47 -7.27 -4.58
CA GLY A 10 19.67 -8.10 -4.54
C GLY A 10 19.70 -9.09 -5.70
N GLY A 11 20.90 -9.44 -6.16
CA GLY A 11 21.08 -10.37 -7.27
C GLY A 11 20.51 -11.74 -6.93
N LYS A 12 19.49 -12.21 -7.67
CA LYS A 12 19.01 -13.62 -7.57
C LYS A 12 19.95 -14.61 -8.28
N ARG A 13 20.97 -14.10 -8.94
CA ARG A 13 21.97 -14.84 -9.69
C ARG A 13 23.33 -14.24 -9.38
N THR A 14 24.30 -15.11 -9.18
CA THR A 14 25.70 -14.77 -8.96
C THR A 14 26.50 -15.47 -10.05
N TRP A 15 27.54 -14.81 -10.57
CA TRP A 15 28.46 -15.42 -11.51
C TRP A 15 29.76 -15.73 -10.78
N ASN A 16 30.20 -16.99 -10.80
CA ASN A 16 31.44 -17.39 -10.16
C ASN A 16 32.14 -18.51 -10.95
N LYS A 17 33.42 -18.75 -10.66
CA LYS A 17 34.19 -19.83 -11.27
C LYS A 17 33.58 -21.19 -10.92
N ARG A 18 33.59 -22.11 -11.90
CA ARG A 18 33.13 -23.49 -11.72
C ARG A 18 33.94 -24.18 -10.63
N GLY A 19 33.27 -24.76 -9.64
CA GLY A 19 33.90 -25.47 -8.51
C GLY A 19 34.00 -24.66 -7.22
N GLU A 20 33.62 -23.39 -7.23
CA GLU A 20 33.58 -22.56 -6.02
C GLU A 20 32.50 -23.05 -5.04
N LYS A 21 32.89 -23.20 -3.77
CA LYS A 21 32.01 -23.68 -2.69
C LYS A 21 31.34 -22.55 -1.92
N GLN A 22 31.92 -21.35 -1.95
CA GLN A 22 31.37 -20.16 -1.29
C GLN A 22 31.11 -19.09 -2.36
N VAL A 23 29.84 -18.89 -2.68
CA VAL A 23 29.42 -17.88 -3.65
C VAL A 23 28.72 -16.76 -2.90
N ALA A 24 29.41 -15.63 -2.75
CA ALA A 24 28.83 -14.44 -2.14
C ALA A 24 27.71 -13.87 -3.02
N THR A 25 26.58 -13.53 -2.41
CA THR A 25 25.47 -12.88 -3.11
C THR A 25 25.43 -11.41 -2.72
N MET A 26 25.68 -10.52 -3.68
CA MET A 26 25.71 -9.08 -3.41
C MET A 26 24.29 -8.53 -3.22
N GLY A 27 24.08 -7.73 -2.18
CA GLY A 27 22.84 -6.99 -1.95
C GLY A 27 21.67 -7.81 -1.39
N MET A 28 21.88 -9.05 -0.94
CA MET A 28 20.84 -9.84 -0.26
C MET A 28 20.62 -9.40 1.20
N ASP A 29 21.67 -8.93 1.87
CA ASP A 29 21.61 -8.55 3.29
C ASP A 29 21.05 -7.14 3.51
N GLU A 30 21.11 -6.27 2.49
CA GLU A 30 20.62 -4.89 2.60
C GLU A 30 19.10 -4.82 2.41
N LYS A 31 18.36 -4.87 3.52
CA LYS A 31 16.89 -4.82 3.55
C LYS A 31 16.33 -3.39 3.52
N ARG A 32 16.82 -2.52 2.63
CA ARG A 32 16.17 -1.23 2.41
C ARG A 32 14.91 -1.44 1.58
N ALA A 33 13.77 -1.17 2.18
CA ALA A 33 12.47 -1.28 1.55
C ALA A 33 11.51 -0.20 2.08
N PHE A 34 10.42 -0.02 1.35
CA PHE A 34 9.25 0.75 1.76
C PHE A 34 7.99 -0.08 1.54
N THR A 35 6.90 0.28 2.20
CA THR A 35 5.59 -0.35 1.96
C THR A 35 4.84 0.43 0.89
N LEU A 36 4.36 -0.26 -0.14
CA LEU A 36 3.44 0.27 -1.13
C LEU A 36 2.03 -0.24 -0.83
N VAL A 37 1.06 0.67 -0.85
CA VAL A 37 -0.35 0.37 -0.54
C VAL A 37 -1.22 0.68 -1.77
N PRO A 38 -1.30 -0.26 -2.74
CA PRO A 38 -2.20 -0.10 -3.87
C PRO A 38 -3.66 -0.34 -3.45
N SER A 39 -4.57 0.38 -4.11
CA SER A 39 -6.01 0.22 -3.99
C SER A 39 -6.64 0.23 -5.39
N ILE A 40 -7.63 -0.63 -5.60
CA ILE A 40 -8.35 -0.75 -6.87
C ILE A 40 -9.84 -0.89 -6.60
N SER A 41 -10.66 -0.29 -7.46
CA SER A 41 -12.11 -0.41 -7.37
C SER A 41 -12.64 -1.62 -8.16
N ALA A 42 -13.91 -1.97 -7.94
CA ALA A 42 -14.58 -3.02 -8.71
C ALA A 42 -14.74 -2.68 -10.21
N SER A 43 -14.67 -1.40 -10.60
CA SER A 43 -14.67 -0.99 -12.00
C SER A 43 -13.28 -1.12 -12.67
N GLY A 44 -12.26 -1.57 -11.93
CA GLY A 44 -10.88 -1.64 -12.41
C GLY A 44 -10.13 -0.30 -12.33
N GLU A 45 -10.71 0.72 -11.70
CA GLU A 45 -10.03 2.00 -11.49
C GLU A 45 -8.96 1.85 -10.41
N LEU A 46 -7.71 2.13 -10.76
CA LEU A 46 -6.61 2.15 -9.81
C LEU A 46 -6.60 3.50 -9.08
N LEU A 47 -6.68 3.44 -7.75
CA LEU A 47 -6.65 4.63 -6.91
C LEU A 47 -5.21 5.11 -6.71
N PRO A 48 -5.01 6.38 -6.31
CA PRO A 48 -3.71 6.88 -5.88
C PRO A 48 -3.04 5.95 -4.86
N MET A 49 -1.73 5.72 -5.02
CA MET A 49 -1.00 4.84 -4.12
C MET A 49 -0.46 5.60 -2.92
N GLN A 50 -0.53 4.98 -1.74
CA GLN A 50 0.20 5.41 -0.56
C GLN A 50 1.52 4.64 -0.46
N THR A 51 2.59 5.35 -0.12
CA THR A 51 3.93 4.79 0.09
C THR A 51 4.42 5.16 1.48
N ILE A 52 4.93 4.17 2.20
CA ILE A 52 5.29 4.32 3.61
C ILE A 52 6.76 3.96 3.80
N PHE A 53 7.51 4.96 4.24
CA PHE A 53 8.97 4.92 4.36
C PHE A 53 9.40 4.74 5.80
N PHE A 54 10.51 4.04 6.02
CA PHE A 54 11.13 3.99 7.34
C PHE A 54 11.60 5.39 7.76
N GLY A 55 11.18 5.85 8.94
CA GLY A 55 11.63 7.11 9.52
C GLY A 55 10.52 7.86 10.25
N GLN A 56 10.87 9.05 10.76
CA GLN A 56 10.00 9.86 11.64
C GLN A 56 9.46 11.13 10.97
N THR A 57 10.19 11.68 10.01
CA THR A 57 9.90 12.98 9.40
C THR A 57 9.74 12.88 7.89
N GLU A 58 9.19 13.93 7.27
CA GLU A 58 9.05 14.03 5.81
C GLU A 58 10.39 13.88 5.08
N ALA A 59 11.51 14.24 5.72
CA ALA A 59 12.85 14.04 5.16
C ALA A 59 13.21 12.56 4.95
N SER A 60 12.45 11.63 5.52
CA SER A 60 12.60 10.18 5.32
C SER A 60 11.91 9.69 4.03
N CYS A 61 11.08 10.54 3.41
CA CYS A 61 10.38 10.27 2.16
C CYS A 61 11.19 10.75 0.95
N PRO A 62 10.81 10.39 -0.28
CA PRO A 62 11.44 10.91 -1.49
C PRO A 62 11.50 12.44 -1.51
N ASN A 63 12.64 12.98 -1.94
CA ASN A 63 12.85 14.41 -2.07
C ASN A 63 11.85 15.00 -3.09
N LYS A 64 11.32 16.21 -2.84
CA LYS A 64 10.40 16.91 -3.75
C LYS A 64 10.98 17.19 -5.14
N GLY A 65 12.31 17.28 -5.25
CA GLY A 65 13.04 17.39 -6.51
C GLY A 65 13.28 16.05 -7.24
N ALA A 66 12.82 14.92 -6.70
CA ALA A 66 12.95 13.64 -7.35
C ALA A 66 12.16 13.60 -8.67
N ARG A 67 12.67 12.82 -9.64
CA ARG A 67 12.01 12.64 -10.94
C ARG A 67 10.58 12.14 -10.73
N CYS A 68 9.62 12.75 -11.44
CA CYS A 68 8.19 12.46 -11.38
C CYS A 68 7.49 12.75 -10.03
N TYR A 69 8.14 13.41 -9.05
CA TYR A 69 7.50 13.75 -7.78
C TYR A 69 6.25 14.63 -7.96
N ALA A 70 6.39 15.73 -8.71
CA ALA A 70 5.29 16.65 -8.99
C ALA A 70 4.13 15.98 -9.75
N GLU A 71 4.43 15.02 -10.64
CA GLU A 71 3.40 14.24 -11.32
C GLU A 71 2.66 13.32 -10.35
N ALA A 72 3.38 12.63 -9.48
CA ALA A 72 2.80 11.77 -8.47
C ALA A 72 1.91 12.55 -7.49
N GLU A 73 2.37 13.71 -7.04
CA GLU A 73 1.59 14.63 -6.19
C GLU A 73 0.31 15.10 -6.89
N LYS A 74 0.40 15.50 -8.16
CA LYS A 74 -0.77 15.88 -8.97
C LYS A 74 -1.77 14.73 -9.14
N ARG A 75 -1.28 13.49 -9.18
CA ARG A 75 -2.12 12.28 -9.22
C ARG A 75 -2.63 11.85 -7.85
N GLY A 76 -2.33 12.60 -6.78
CA GLY A 76 -2.78 12.35 -5.42
C GLY A 76 -2.02 11.23 -4.69
N PHE A 77 -0.85 10.81 -5.19
CA PHE A 77 -0.04 9.81 -4.49
C PHE A 77 0.46 10.36 -3.16
N LYS A 78 0.54 9.49 -2.15
CA LYS A 78 0.96 9.85 -0.80
C LYS A 78 2.32 9.25 -0.49
N PHE A 79 3.21 10.08 0.05
CA PHE A 79 4.53 9.68 0.54
C PHE A 79 4.59 10.01 2.02
N GLU A 80 4.63 9.00 2.87
CA GLU A 80 4.53 9.19 4.32
C GLU A 80 5.63 8.45 5.08
N PRO A 81 6.22 9.06 6.11
CA PRO A 81 7.07 8.32 7.03
C PRO A 81 6.18 7.44 7.91
N SER A 82 6.62 6.22 8.19
CA SER A 82 5.87 5.29 9.06
C SER A 82 5.70 5.82 10.48
N ARG A 83 6.59 6.73 10.92
CA ARG A 83 6.71 7.23 12.29
C ARG A 83 6.89 6.10 13.30
N SER A 84 7.57 5.04 12.87
CA SER A 84 7.88 3.86 13.67
C SER A 84 9.33 3.41 13.46
N THR A 85 9.72 2.34 14.13
CA THR A 85 11.01 1.65 13.94
C THR A 85 11.00 0.70 12.73
N THR A 86 9.95 0.72 11.90
CA THR A 86 9.81 -0.11 10.70
C THR A 86 9.31 0.72 9.51
N TYR A 87 9.17 0.14 8.33
CA TYR A 87 8.52 0.77 7.16
C TYR A 87 7.07 0.28 6.96
N TRP A 88 6.47 -0.38 7.95
CA TRP A 88 5.09 -0.86 7.87
C TRP A 88 4.08 0.23 8.21
N SER A 89 2.86 0.08 7.71
CA SER A 89 1.77 1.00 8.03
C SER A 89 1.49 1.02 9.52
N THR A 90 1.38 2.20 10.10
CA THR A 90 0.83 2.35 11.45
C THR A 90 -0.66 2.64 11.33
N GLN A 91 -1.36 2.64 12.48
CA GLN A 91 -2.76 3.03 12.48
C GLN A 91 -2.97 4.44 11.92
N ALA A 92 -2.08 5.38 12.22
CA ALA A 92 -2.12 6.73 11.66
C ALA A 92 -2.04 6.72 10.12
N MET A 93 -1.17 5.88 9.54
CA MET A 93 -1.06 5.74 8.08
C MET A 93 -2.31 5.10 7.48
N MET A 94 -2.92 4.14 8.16
CA MET A 94 -4.20 3.57 7.70
C MET A 94 -5.35 4.58 7.76
N GLN A 95 -5.38 5.45 8.77
CA GLN A 95 -6.36 6.53 8.84
C GLN A 95 -6.13 7.57 7.71
N SER A 96 -4.88 7.90 7.44
CA SER A 96 -4.47 8.76 6.32
C SER A 96 -4.92 8.19 4.97
N LEU A 97 -4.65 6.89 4.71
CA LEU A 97 -5.12 6.18 3.53
C LEU A 97 -6.64 6.29 3.36
N VAL A 98 -7.38 6.07 4.44
CA VAL A 98 -8.84 6.11 4.38
C VAL A 98 -9.33 7.52 4.07
N ASN A 99 -8.85 8.51 4.80
CA ASN A 99 -9.30 9.89 4.65
C ASN A 99 -8.97 10.44 3.25
N ASP A 100 -7.73 10.25 2.81
CA ASP A 100 -7.19 10.98 1.68
C ASP A 100 -7.37 10.24 0.34
N ILE A 101 -7.68 8.95 0.38
CA ILE A 101 -7.77 8.11 -0.83
C ILE A 101 -9.10 7.36 -0.87
N ILE A 102 -9.41 6.53 0.12
CA ILE A 102 -10.56 5.61 0.05
C ILE A 102 -11.90 6.35 0.16
N ALA A 103 -12.06 7.19 1.19
CA ALA A 103 -13.29 7.94 1.42
C ALA A 103 -13.53 8.97 0.30
N MET A 104 -12.50 9.72 -0.07
CA MET A 104 -12.55 10.66 -1.19
C MET A 104 -12.99 9.99 -2.50
N TYR A 105 -12.45 8.80 -2.81
CA TYR A 105 -12.88 8.04 -3.98
C TYR A 105 -14.36 7.66 -3.90
N PHE A 106 -14.83 7.14 -2.76
CA PHE A 106 -16.23 6.75 -2.62
C PHE A 106 -17.18 7.95 -2.74
N ASP A 107 -16.86 9.08 -2.11
CA ASP A 107 -17.71 10.25 -2.16
C ASP A 107 -17.79 10.83 -3.57
N LYS A 108 -16.64 10.92 -4.26
CA LYS A 108 -16.59 11.28 -5.68
C LYS A 108 -17.43 10.34 -6.54
N LYS A 109 -17.32 9.03 -6.33
CA LYS A 109 -18.09 8.05 -7.11
C LYS A 109 -19.59 8.10 -6.84
N LYS A 110 -20.00 8.38 -5.60
CA LYS A 110 -21.42 8.58 -5.29
C LYS A 110 -21.95 9.79 -6.04
N GLU A 111 -21.21 10.90 -6.05
CA GLU A 111 -21.59 12.10 -6.81
C GLU A 111 -21.67 11.82 -8.32
N GLU A 112 -20.64 11.20 -8.90
CA GLU A 112 -20.60 10.84 -10.33
C GLU A 112 -21.78 9.94 -10.74
N LEU A 113 -22.24 9.06 -9.84
CA LEU A 113 -23.35 8.13 -10.08
C LEU A 113 -24.71 8.67 -9.63
N GLY A 114 -24.78 9.88 -9.09
CA GLY A 114 -26.02 10.46 -8.54
C GLY A 114 -26.59 9.69 -7.33
N LEU A 115 -25.74 8.99 -6.58
CA LEU A 115 -26.12 8.20 -5.41
C LEU A 115 -26.21 9.08 -4.16
N PRO A 116 -27.08 8.74 -3.19
CA PRO A 116 -27.14 9.44 -1.92
C PRO A 116 -25.80 9.39 -1.17
N SER A 117 -25.41 10.48 -0.51
CA SER A 117 -24.17 10.53 0.30
C SER A 117 -24.13 9.48 1.42
N LYS A 118 -25.31 9.10 1.94
CA LYS A 118 -25.50 8.05 2.95
C LYS A 118 -25.42 6.62 2.41
N GLN A 119 -25.32 6.44 1.08
CA GLN A 119 -25.18 5.11 0.48
C GLN A 119 -23.91 4.43 1.01
N CYS A 120 -24.09 3.20 1.50
CA CYS A 120 -22.98 2.41 2.00
C CYS A 120 -22.05 1.97 0.85
N SER A 121 -20.75 2.02 1.13
CA SER A 121 -19.66 1.57 0.26
C SER A 121 -18.94 0.40 0.90
N LEU A 122 -18.53 -0.59 0.10
CA LEU A 122 -17.83 -1.77 0.61
C LEU A 122 -16.33 -1.62 0.37
N TRP A 123 -15.53 -1.75 1.42
CA TRP A 123 -14.08 -1.78 1.32
C TRP A 123 -13.54 -3.16 1.73
N MET A 124 -12.94 -3.87 0.78
CA MET A 124 -12.36 -5.20 0.99
C MET A 124 -10.88 -5.08 1.36
N ILE A 125 -10.49 -5.65 2.50
CA ILE A 125 -9.10 -5.64 3.01
C ILE A 125 -8.72 -6.97 3.66
N ASP A 126 -7.43 -7.23 3.81
CA ASP A 126 -6.96 -8.41 4.54
C ASP A 126 -7.23 -8.31 6.06
N CYS A 127 -7.15 -9.45 6.74
CA CYS A 127 -7.41 -9.56 8.17
C CYS A 127 -6.16 -9.25 9.04
N TRP A 128 -5.34 -8.28 8.64
CA TRP A 128 -4.15 -7.87 9.37
C TRP A 128 -4.47 -7.22 10.74
N SER A 129 -3.51 -7.25 11.68
CA SER A 129 -3.73 -6.87 13.08
C SER A 129 -4.17 -5.42 13.25
N VAL A 130 -3.58 -4.48 12.51
CA VAL A 130 -3.98 -3.06 12.54
C VAL A 130 -5.41 -2.90 12.02
N HIS A 131 -5.75 -3.53 10.88
CA HIS A 131 -7.09 -3.46 10.30
C HIS A 131 -8.16 -4.00 11.25
N LYS A 132 -7.85 -5.08 11.97
CA LYS A 132 -8.76 -5.69 12.95
C LYS A 132 -8.75 -5.02 14.32
N SER A 133 -7.84 -4.07 14.58
CA SER A 133 -7.72 -3.46 15.89
C SER A 133 -9.05 -2.81 16.29
N LYS A 134 -9.39 -2.88 17.59
CA LYS A 134 -10.61 -2.22 18.08
C LYS A 134 -10.54 -0.72 17.81
N GLU A 135 -9.36 -0.14 18.02
CA GLU A 135 -9.09 1.28 17.82
C GLU A 135 -9.39 1.73 16.38
N PHE A 136 -8.88 1.01 15.37
CA PHE A 136 -9.13 1.32 13.97
C PHE A 136 -10.60 1.14 13.58
N ARG A 137 -11.23 0.04 14.04
CA ARG A 137 -12.65 -0.24 13.75
C ARG A 137 -13.59 0.77 14.40
N ASP A 138 -13.31 1.20 15.63
CA ASP A 138 -14.11 2.23 16.31
C ASP A 138 -13.95 3.58 15.61
N TRP A 139 -12.72 3.92 15.20
CA TRP A 139 -12.45 5.13 14.42
C TRP A 139 -13.20 5.13 13.08
N MET A 140 -13.20 4.01 12.35
CA MET A 140 -13.96 3.84 11.10
C MET A 140 -15.45 4.04 11.31
N LYS A 141 -16.04 3.38 12.32
CA LYS A 141 -17.47 3.53 12.63
C LYS A 141 -17.85 4.97 12.96
N LYS A 142 -16.97 5.69 13.66
CA LYS A 142 -17.22 7.08 14.06
C LYS A 142 -17.05 8.06 12.90
N THR A 143 -15.99 7.89 12.10
CA THR A 143 -15.54 8.90 11.12
C THR A 143 -16.11 8.63 9.74
N HIS A 144 -16.24 7.36 9.35
CA HIS A 144 -16.66 6.90 8.04
C HIS A 144 -17.79 5.86 8.13
N PRO A 145 -18.95 6.21 8.72
CA PRO A 145 -20.02 5.25 9.02
C PRO A 145 -20.63 4.59 7.78
N THR A 146 -20.46 5.19 6.59
CA THR A 146 -20.95 4.65 5.31
C THR A 146 -19.95 3.69 4.66
N ILE A 147 -18.74 3.51 5.20
CA ILE A 147 -17.75 2.57 4.67
C ILE A 147 -17.79 1.28 5.50
N ILE A 148 -18.27 0.21 4.87
CA ILE A 148 -18.34 -1.12 5.46
C ILE A 148 -17.05 -1.86 5.13
N ILE A 149 -16.32 -2.28 6.17
CA ILE A 149 -15.12 -3.11 6.02
C ILE A 149 -15.53 -4.58 5.86
N SER A 150 -15.07 -5.21 4.78
CA SER A 150 -15.17 -6.64 4.55
C SER A 150 -13.78 -7.26 4.56
N TYR A 151 -13.59 -8.27 5.41
CA TYR A 151 -12.28 -8.92 5.55
C TYR A 151 -12.16 -10.11 4.62
N ILE A 152 -11.03 -10.19 3.92
CA ILE A 152 -10.58 -11.44 3.32
C ILE A 152 -10.19 -12.40 4.45
N PRO A 153 -10.70 -13.65 4.46
CA PRO A 153 -10.34 -14.63 5.48
C PRO A 153 -8.82 -14.87 5.54
N GLY A 154 -8.32 -15.24 6.71
CA GLY A 154 -6.91 -15.54 6.90
C GLY A 154 -6.46 -16.69 5.99
N GLY A 155 -5.32 -16.51 5.32
CA GLY A 155 -4.79 -17.49 4.35
C GLY A 155 -5.48 -17.49 2.98
N CYS A 156 -6.49 -16.63 2.77
CA CYS A 156 -7.27 -16.59 1.54
C CYS A 156 -6.89 -15.45 0.59
N THR A 157 -5.87 -14.64 0.90
CA THR A 157 -5.54 -13.46 0.09
C THR A 157 -5.10 -13.82 -1.33
N GLY A 158 -4.30 -14.87 -1.49
CA GLY A 158 -3.87 -15.38 -2.81
C GLY A 158 -5.00 -15.97 -3.69
N VAL A 159 -6.23 -16.05 -3.19
CA VAL A 159 -7.40 -16.57 -3.91
C VAL A 159 -8.49 -15.50 -4.05
N TRP A 160 -8.74 -14.76 -2.97
CA TRP A 160 -9.90 -13.88 -2.84
C TRP A 160 -9.55 -12.38 -2.80
N GLN A 161 -8.28 -12.02 -2.71
CA GLN A 161 -7.85 -10.62 -2.73
C GLN A 161 -7.47 -10.20 -4.15
N PRO A 162 -8.25 -9.32 -4.82
CA PRO A 162 -8.00 -8.98 -6.23
C PRO A 162 -6.60 -8.43 -6.51
N LEU A 163 -6.05 -7.67 -5.56
CA LEU A 163 -4.71 -7.12 -5.68
C LEU A 163 -3.63 -8.20 -5.72
N ASP A 164 -3.73 -9.24 -4.90
CA ASP A 164 -2.76 -10.34 -4.86
C ASP A 164 -2.87 -11.24 -6.08
N VAL A 165 -4.11 -11.53 -6.50
CA VAL A 165 -4.40 -12.43 -7.62
C VAL A 165 -3.94 -11.83 -8.94
N GLY A 166 -4.21 -10.55 -9.19
CA GLY A 166 -4.06 -9.96 -10.53
C GLY A 166 -3.07 -8.81 -10.65
N ILE A 167 -2.94 -7.95 -9.63
CA ILE A 167 -2.35 -6.62 -9.82
C ILE A 167 -0.91 -6.56 -9.33
N GLN A 168 -0.62 -7.08 -8.13
CA GLN A 168 0.67 -6.90 -7.49
C GLN A 168 1.82 -7.54 -8.25
N ARG A 169 1.59 -8.69 -8.87
CA ARG A 169 2.64 -9.35 -9.67
C ARG A 169 3.10 -8.46 -10.82
N VAL A 170 2.15 -7.90 -11.57
CA VAL A 170 2.42 -7.02 -12.71
C VAL A 170 3.10 -5.73 -12.23
N LEU A 171 2.57 -5.12 -11.17
CA LEU A 171 3.13 -3.91 -10.55
C LEU A 171 4.57 -4.12 -10.08
N LYS A 172 4.87 -5.24 -9.41
CA LYS A 172 6.24 -5.56 -8.98
C LYS A 172 7.19 -5.84 -10.14
N GLN A 173 6.68 -6.30 -11.28
CA GLN A 173 7.49 -6.52 -12.47
C GLN A 173 7.82 -5.22 -13.19
N SER A 174 6.92 -4.22 -13.19
CA SER A 174 7.19 -2.92 -13.83
C SER A 174 8.16 -2.03 -13.04
N MET A 175 8.38 -2.31 -11.75
CA MET A 175 9.36 -1.62 -10.91
C MET A 175 10.77 -2.22 -10.98
N LYS A 176 10.98 -3.29 -11.76
CA LYS A 176 12.28 -3.91 -12.02
C LYS A 176 12.90 -3.37 -13.28
#